data_AF-A0A942P0Q2-F1
#
_entry.id   AF-A0A942P0Q2-F1
#
_cell.length_a   1.000
_cell.length_b   1.000
_cell.length_c   1.000
_cell.angle_alpha   90.00
_cell.angle_beta   90.00
_cell.angle_gamma   90.00
#
_symmetry.space_group_name_H-M   'P 1'
#
loop_
_entity.id
_entity.type
_entity.pdbx_description
1 polymer ?
#
loop_
_entity_poly.entity_id
_entity_poly.type
_entity_poly.pdbx_seq_one_letter_code
_entity_poly.pdbx_strand_id
1 'polypeptide(L)'
;MEEIITTYKPLDAVTFRQAAIEILKAAGKQMHYTEITKEAIKEGYWRPQDEEFIKQHMYQAIKADLRKKRYGSVFVEVAPGTYEINRLVVKE
;
A
#
# COMPACT_ATOMS: atom_id res chain seq x y z
N MET A 1 -20.60 -34.63 1.57
CA MET A 1 -19.24 -34.31 1.10
C MET A 1 -19.03 -32.86 1.40
N GLU A 2 -18.30 -32.58 2.48
CA GLU A 2 -18.03 -31.23 2.96
C GLU A 2 -17.08 -30.54 1.98
N GLU A 3 -17.58 -29.51 1.30
CA GLU A 3 -16.71 -28.55 0.63
C GLU A 3 -15.92 -27.81 1.70
N ILE A 4 -14.61 -28.03 1.70
CA ILE A 4 -13.67 -27.35 2.57
C ILE A 4 -13.58 -25.91 2.06
N ILE A 5 -14.54 -25.08 2.50
CA ILE A 5 -14.43 -23.62 2.44
C ILE A 5 -13.21 -23.26 3.28
N THR A 6 -12.08 -23.10 2.60
CA THR A 6 -10.88 -22.45 3.11
C THR A 6 -11.30 -21.21 3.89
N THR A 7 -11.13 -21.25 5.20
CA THR A 7 -11.29 -20.15 6.15
C THR A 7 -10.22 -19.08 5.94
N TYR A 8 -10.26 -18.42 4.79
CA TYR A 8 -9.62 -17.13 4.57
C TYR A 8 -10.53 -16.32 3.69
N LYS A 9 -11.18 -15.33 4.29
CA LYS A 9 -11.73 -14.18 3.57
C LYS A 9 -10.52 -13.41 3.04
N PRO A 10 -10.24 -13.38 1.73
CA PRO A 10 -9.38 -12.33 1.21
C PRO A 10 -10.11 -11.00 1.51
N LEU A 11 -9.41 -9.94 1.88
CA LEU A 11 -9.99 -8.61 1.86
C LEU A 11 -10.09 -8.18 0.38
N ASP A 12 -10.98 -8.83 -0.39
CA ASP A 12 -11.06 -8.86 -1.86
C ASP A 12 -11.24 -7.49 -2.56
N ALA A 13 -11.11 -6.36 -1.88
CA ALA A 13 -11.26 -5.03 -2.47
C ALA A 13 -10.06 -4.09 -2.29
N VAL A 14 -9.11 -4.37 -1.38
CA VAL A 14 -7.97 -3.46 -1.15
C VAL A 14 -6.81 -3.80 -2.08
N THR A 15 -6.57 -2.91 -3.04
CA THR A 15 -5.38 -2.96 -3.89
C THR A 15 -4.14 -2.52 -3.10
N PHE A 16 -2.93 -2.92 -3.53
CA PHE A 16 -1.67 -2.42 -2.94
C PHE A 16 -1.60 -0.89 -2.91
N ARG A 17 -2.10 -0.24 -3.97
CA ARG A 17 -2.24 1.22 -4.03
C ARG A 17 -3.13 1.74 -2.91
N GLN A 18 -4.29 1.11 -2.68
CA GLN A 18 -5.23 1.53 -1.67
C GLN A 18 -4.65 1.36 -0.26
N ALA A 19 -4.07 0.21 0.04
CA ALA A 19 -3.41 -0.02 1.32
C ALA A 19 -2.28 0.99 1.58
N ALA A 20 -1.42 1.25 0.58
CA ALA A 20 -0.38 2.27 0.71
C ALA A 20 -0.95 3.65 1.05
N ILE A 21 -2.10 4.02 0.45
CA ILE A 21 -2.77 5.29 0.74
C ILE A 21 -3.27 5.31 2.18
N GLU A 22 -3.95 4.25 2.63
CA GLU A 22 -4.51 4.18 3.98
C GLU A 22 -3.41 4.25 5.05
N ILE A 23 -2.33 3.50 4.86
CA ILE A 23 -1.19 3.46 5.79
C ILE A 23 -0.49 4.82 5.84
N LEU A 24 -0.19 5.44 4.69
CA LEU A 24 0.47 6.75 4.67
C LEU A 24 -0.44 7.86 5.23
N LYS A 25 -1.76 7.77 5.01
CA LYS A 25 -2.74 8.69 5.63
C LYS A 25 -2.77 8.52 7.15
N ALA A 26 -2.88 7.29 7.64
CA ALA A 26 -2.93 6.97 9.06
C ALA A 26 -1.64 7.37 9.78
N ALA A 27 -0.49 7.15 9.13
CA ALA A 27 0.82 7.51 9.68
C ALA A 27 1.05 9.03 9.70
N GLY A 28 0.45 9.79 8.78
CA GLY A 28 0.57 11.25 8.70
C GLY A 28 1.98 11.77 8.39
N LYS A 29 2.91 10.87 8.02
CA LYS A 29 4.33 11.14 7.79
C LYS A 29 4.85 10.42 6.54
N GLN A 30 6.00 10.85 6.05
CA GLN A 30 6.73 10.14 5.00
C GLN A 30 7.22 8.76 5.50
N MET A 31 7.12 7.73 4.66
CA MET A 31 7.55 6.37 4.99
C MET A 31 8.23 5.69 3.81
N HIS A 32 9.23 4.86 4.11
CA HIS A 32 9.83 4.01 3.09
C HIS A 32 8.89 2.86 2.72
N TYR A 33 8.87 2.41 1.46
CA TYR A 33 7.94 1.35 1.02
C TYR A 33 8.06 0.05 1.82
N THR A 34 9.23 -0.22 2.41
CA THR A 34 9.41 -1.35 3.34
C THR A 34 8.64 -1.17 4.64
N GLU A 35 8.60 0.05 5.18
CA GLU A 35 7.81 0.37 6.38
C GLU A 35 6.32 0.34 6.08
N ILE A 36 5.91 0.86 4.92
CA ILE A 36 4.52 0.76 4.44
C ILE A 36 4.11 -0.71 4.37
N THR A 37 4.98 -1.58 3.87
CA THR A 37 4.73 -3.04 3.81
C THR A 37 4.56 -3.66 5.19
N LYS A 38 5.42 -3.30 6.14
CA LYS A 38 5.35 -3.82 7.51
C LYS A 38 4.07 -3.39 8.22
N GLU A 39 3.68 -2.12 8.07
CA GLU A 39 2.40 -1.66 8.61
C GLU A 39 1.22 -2.36 7.91
N ALA A 40 1.31 -2.61 6.60
CA ALA A 40 0.25 -3.33 5.87
C ALA A 40 0.03 -4.75 6.42
N ILE A 41 1.11 -5.44 6.75
CA ILE A 41 1.06 -6.77 7.37
C ILE A 41 0.51 -6.70 8.80
N LYS A 42 0.95 -5.70 9.57
CA LYS A 42 0.52 -5.47 10.96
C LYS A 42 -0.97 -5.12 11.06
N GLU A 43 -1.48 -4.35 10.12
CA GLU A 43 -2.91 -4.01 9.98
C GLU A 43 -3.76 -5.19 9.46
N GLY A 44 -3.12 -6.30 9.08
CA GLY A 44 -3.80 -7.51 8.64
C GLY A 44 -4.27 -7.48 7.19
N TYR A 45 -3.83 -6.52 6.37
CA TYR A 45 -4.15 -6.52 4.93
C TYR A 45 -3.56 -7.74 4.22
N TRP A 46 -2.36 -8.19 4.65
CA TRP A 46 -1.71 -9.38 4.12
C TRP A 46 -0.94 -10.13 5.19
N ARG A 47 -0.53 -11.37 4.86
CA ARG A 47 0.18 -12.25 5.77
C ARG A 47 1.69 -11.94 5.79
N PRO A 48 2.36 -12.11 6.94
CA PRO A 48 3.80 -11.87 7.05
C PRO A 48 4.65 -12.80 6.18
N GLN A 49 4.17 -14.02 5.87
CA GLN A 49 4.92 -14.95 5.02
C GLN A 49 5.10 -14.45 3.59
N ASP A 50 4.25 -13.52 3.14
CA ASP A 50 4.27 -12.95 1.80
C ASP A 50 5.01 -11.59 1.74
N GLU A 51 5.79 -11.23 2.77
CA GLU A 51 6.40 -9.89 2.91
C GLU A 51 7.18 -9.45 1.66
N GLU A 52 8.01 -10.32 1.08
CA GLU A 52 8.80 -9.97 -0.11
C GLU A 52 7.89 -9.68 -1.32
N PHE A 53 6.84 -10.49 -1.51
CA PHE A 53 5.86 -10.29 -2.57
C PHE A 53 5.09 -8.97 -2.38
N ILE A 54 4.60 -8.71 -1.17
CA ILE A 54 3.87 -7.48 -0.82
C ILE A 54 4.78 -6.28 -1.04
N LYS A 55 6.02 -6.33 -0.57
CA LYS A 55 7.01 -5.26 -0.69
C LYS A 55 7.24 -4.86 -2.14
N GLN A 56 7.46 -5.84 -3.01
CA GLN A 56 7.66 -5.59 -4.44
C GLN A 56 6.41 -4.98 -5.09
N HIS A 57 5.22 -5.51 -4.80
CA HIS A 57 3.97 -5.01 -5.35
C HIS A 57 3.60 -3.62 -4.81
N MET A 58 3.90 -3.33 -3.55
CA MET A 58 3.73 -2.00 -2.95
C MET A 58 4.59 -0.96 -3.68
N TYR A 59 5.86 -1.27 -3.90
CA TYR A 59 6.77 -0.42 -4.67
C TYR A 59 6.26 -0.20 -6.10
N GLN A 60 5.89 -1.27 -6.81
CA GLN A 60 5.41 -1.16 -8.19
C GLN A 60 4.09 -0.37 -8.29
N ALA A 61 3.15 -0.57 -7.36
CA ALA A 61 1.89 0.16 -7.34
C ALA A 61 2.09 1.67 -7.17
N ILE A 62 2.98 2.07 -6.25
CA ILE A 62 3.31 3.48 -6.02
C ILE A 62 4.01 4.08 -7.25
N LYS A 63 5.03 3.40 -7.79
CA LYS A 63 5.74 3.89 -8.99
C LYS A 63 4.84 3.94 -10.22
N ALA A 64 3.90 3.01 -10.37
CA ALA A 64 2.92 3.04 -11.45
C ALA A 64 1.98 4.25 -11.34
N ASP A 65 1.49 4.59 -10.15
CA ASP A 65 0.66 5.79 -9.93
C ASP A 65 1.45 7.08 -10.23
N LEU A 66 2.68 7.17 -9.72
CA LEU A 66 3.59 8.30 -9.98
C LEU A 66 3.88 8.47 -11.49
N ARG A 67 4.15 7.38 -12.21
CA ARG A 67 4.37 7.42 -13.66
C ARG A 67 3.12 7.84 -14.42
N LYS A 68 1.96 7.28 -14.06
CA LYS A 68 0.69 7.51 -14.79
C LYS A 68 0.12 8.91 -14.55
N LYS A 69 0.23 9.42 -13.32
CA LYS A 69 -0.44 10.68 -12.92
C LYS A 69 0.51 11.85 -12.72
N ARG A 70 1.82 11.61 -12.59
CA ARG A 70 2.85 12.63 -12.31
C ARG A 70 2.39 13.54 -11.15
N TYR A 71 2.14 14.82 -11.41
CA TYR A 71 1.69 15.79 -10.41
C TYR A 71 0.29 15.53 -9.83
N GLY A 72 -0.55 14.74 -10.52
CA GLY A 72 -1.87 14.29 -10.03
C GLY A 72 -1.82 13.00 -9.21
N SER A 73 -0.62 12.46 -8.93
CA SER A 73 -0.44 11.27 -8.11
C SER A 73 -0.84 11.55 -6.66
N VAL A 74 -1.48 10.55 -6.03
CA VAL A 74 -1.79 10.60 -4.59
C VAL A 74 -0.53 10.45 -3.74
N PHE A 75 0.54 9.88 -4.32
CA PHE A 75 1.84 9.75 -3.69
C PHE A 75 2.77 10.86 -4.16
N VAL A 76 3.66 11.32 -3.27
CA VAL A 76 4.84 12.14 -3.59
C VAL A 76 6.08 11.35 -3.18
N GLU A 77 7.10 11.29 -4.05
CA GLU A 77 8.41 10.72 -3.72
C GLU A 77 9.28 11.84 -3.13
N VAL A 78 9.59 11.74 -1.84
CA VAL A 78 10.40 12.74 -1.11
C VAL A 78 11.88 12.38 -1.07
N ALA A 79 12.17 11.08 -1.16
CA ALA A 79 13.50 10.51 -1.24
C ALA A 79 13.42 9.17 -1.99
N PRO A 80 14.55 8.59 -2.44
CA PRO A 80 14.54 7.28 -3.09
C PRO A 80 13.84 6.22 -2.24
N GLY A 81 12.70 5.70 -2.73
CA GLY A 81 11.91 4.68 -2.02
C GLY A 81 11.06 5.19 -0.85
N THR A 82 11.06 6.50 -0.57
CA THR A 82 10.31 7.11 0.54
C THR A 82 9.20 7.99 -0.02
N TYR A 83 7.99 7.76 0.48
CA TYR A 83 6.77 8.34 -0.06
C TYR A 83 5.92 9.02 1.02
N GLU A 84 5.15 10.03 0.62
CA GLU A 84 4.12 10.67 1.45
C GLU A 84 2.81 10.85 0.67
N ILE A 85 1.72 11.21 1.37
CA ILE A 85 0.46 11.59 0.74
C ILE A 85 0.53 13.01 0.19
N ASN A 86 0.20 13.16 -1.09
CA ASN A 86 -0.02 14.44 -1.72
C ASN A 86 -1.33 15.06 -1.21
N ARG A 87 -1.23 15.92 -0.20
CA ARG A 87 -2.38 16.63 0.40
C ARG A 87 -3.08 17.60 -0.54
N LEU A 88 -2.50 17.92 -1.70
CA LEU A 88 -3.12 18.79 -2.69
C LEU A 88 -4.19 18.07 -3.53
N VAL A 89 -4.10 16.75 -3.66
CA VAL A 89 -5.05 15.93 -4.45
C VAL A 89 -5.97 15.09 -3.60
N VAL A 90 -5.56 14.74 -2.38
CA VAL A 90 -6.43 14.08 -1.41
C VAL A 90 -7.17 15.17 -0.65
N LYS A 91 -8.44 15.41 -1.01
CA LYS A 91 -9.37 16.16 -0.16
C LYS A 91 -9.95 15.20 0.89
N GLU A 92 -9.95 15.64 2.15
CA GLU A 92 -10.56 14.95 3.29
C GLU A 92 -12.06 14.68 3.08
#